data_AF-A0A1U7H8Z7-F1
#
_entry.id   AF-A0A1U7H8Z7-F1
#
_cell.length_a   1.000
_cell.length_b   1.000
_cell.length_c   1.000
_cell.angle_alpha   90.00
_cell.angle_beta   90.00
_cell.angle_gamma   90.00
#
_symmetry.space_group_name_H-M   'P 1'
#
loop_
_entity.id
_entity.type
_entity.pdbx_description
1 polymer ?
#
loop_
_entity_poly.entity_id
_entity_poly.type
_entity_poly.pdbx_seq_one_letter_code
_entity_poly.pdbx_strand_id
1 'polypeptide(L)'
;MGTNADGYERTVPMIAIDEVIKEKELNGPYPIKVDAQGAELNVLDGCQQTLRDTEVVVLEVSMFQFMKDAPQFHDVVLYMKERGFVAYDIILGWNRPLDNALGQIDVVFVKESGKFRENHSYATMNLSH
;
A
#
# COMPACT_ATOMS: atom_id res chain seq x y z
N MET A 1 -7.23 -8.12 -15.79
CA MET A 1 -8.60 -7.60 -15.72
C MET A 1 -8.73 -6.51 -16.76
N GLY A 2 -9.87 -6.40 -17.43
CA GLY A 2 -10.19 -5.42 -18.50
C GLY A 2 -11.67 -5.05 -18.38
N THR A 3 -12.29 -4.41 -19.37
CA THR A 3 -13.71 -3.95 -19.30
C THR A 3 -14.75 -5.01 -18.88
N ASN A 4 -14.40 -6.30 -18.94
CA ASN A 4 -15.22 -7.42 -18.47
C ASN A 4 -15.08 -7.73 -16.96
N ALA A 5 -14.15 -7.08 -16.25
CA ALA A 5 -13.91 -7.26 -14.82
C ALA A 5 -14.57 -6.17 -13.95
N ASP A 6 -15.02 -5.07 -14.56
CA ASP A 6 -15.58 -3.91 -13.86
C ASP A 6 -16.98 -4.17 -13.26
N GLY A 7 -17.55 -5.36 -13.50
CA GLY A 7 -18.84 -5.75 -12.93
C GLY A 7 -19.98 -4.80 -13.34
N TYR A 8 -20.96 -4.62 -12.45
CA TYR A 8 -22.00 -3.60 -12.58
C TYR A 8 -21.72 -2.49 -11.57
N GLU A 9 -21.76 -1.23 -12.04
CA GLU A 9 -21.60 -0.07 -11.17
C GLU A 9 -22.72 -0.04 -10.12
N ARG A 10 -22.33 0.16 -8.85
CA ARG A 10 -23.25 0.35 -7.75
C ARG A 10 -22.71 1.41 -6.79
N THR A 11 -23.59 2.26 -6.29
CA THR A 11 -23.25 3.21 -5.24
C THR A 11 -23.27 2.49 -3.89
N VAL A 12 -22.18 2.58 -3.15
CA VAL A 12 -22.07 2.08 -1.77
C VAL A 12 -21.64 3.23 -0.85
N PRO A 13 -22.12 3.27 0.41
CA PRO A 13 -21.60 4.22 1.37
C PRO A 13 -20.12 3.90 1.67
N MET A 14 -19.30 4.95 1.76
CA MET A 14 -17.90 4.86 2.16
C MET A 14 -17.67 5.66 3.44
N ILE A 15 -16.69 5.25 4.23
CA ILE A 15 -16.26 5.92 5.46
C ILE A 15 -14.74 6.01 5.47
N ALA A 16 -14.19 7.12 5.95
CA ALA A 16 -12.75 7.27 6.09
C ALA A 16 -12.22 6.38 7.23
N ILE A 17 -11.04 5.81 7.07
CA ILE A 17 -10.43 4.98 8.12
C ILE A 17 -10.15 5.81 9.38
N ASP A 18 -9.75 7.07 9.24
CA ASP A 18 -9.59 8.00 10.36
C ASP A 18 -10.89 8.14 11.19
N GLU A 19 -12.06 8.16 10.53
CA GLU A 19 -13.36 8.22 11.21
C GLU A 19 -13.68 6.91 11.94
N VAL A 20 -13.43 5.76 11.30
CA VAL A 20 -13.61 4.43 11.92
C VAL A 20 -12.74 4.27 13.16
N ILE A 21 -11.48 4.68 13.09
CA ILE A 21 -10.54 4.59 14.21
C ILE A 21 -10.98 5.47 15.37
N LYS A 22 -11.43 6.69 15.07
CA LYS A 22 -11.97 7.62 16.06
C LYS A 22 -13.25 7.07 16.72
N GLU A 23 -14.20 6.58 15.93
CA GLU A 23 -15.47 6.03 16.43
C GLU A 23 -15.23 4.81 17.33
N LYS A 24 -14.27 3.97 16.97
CA LYS A 24 -13.95 2.74 17.71
C LYS A 24 -12.90 2.92 18.81
N GLU A 25 -12.43 4.15 19.03
CA GLU A 25 -11.39 4.49 20.02
C GLU A 25 -10.15 3.58 19.90
N LEU A 26 -9.76 3.23 18.67
CA LEU A 26 -8.62 2.35 18.43
C LEU A 26 -7.30 3.11 18.63
N ASN A 27 -6.30 2.46 19.23
CA ASN A 27 -5.00 3.07 19.51
C ASN A 27 -3.89 2.43 18.67
N GLY A 28 -2.95 3.25 18.22
CA GLY A 28 -1.77 2.82 17.46
C GLY A 28 -0.64 2.25 18.34
N PRO A 29 0.53 1.95 17.74
CA PRO A 29 0.82 2.12 16.31
C PRO A 29 0.07 1.11 15.43
N TYR A 30 -0.28 1.52 14.22
CA TYR A 30 -1.03 0.68 13.28
C TYR A 30 -0.12 0.03 12.24
N PRO A 31 -0.34 -1.25 11.90
CA PRO A 31 -0.05 -1.76 10.57
C PRO A 31 -1.27 -1.54 9.67
N ILE A 32 -1.04 -1.11 8.42
CA ILE A 32 -2.10 -0.97 7.41
C ILE A 32 -1.82 -1.95 6.27
N LYS A 33 -2.81 -2.75 5.88
CA LYS A 33 -2.83 -3.45 4.58
C LYS A 33 -4.00 -2.90 3.77
N VAL A 34 -3.75 -2.53 2.52
CA VAL A 34 -4.79 -2.19 1.55
C VAL A 34 -4.68 -3.13 0.36
N ASP A 35 -5.83 -3.68 0.00
CA ASP A 35 -6.06 -4.53 -1.16
C ASP A 35 -7.47 -4.15 -1.65
N ALA A 36 -7.53 -3.12 -2.49
CA ALA A 36 -8.79 -2.48 -2.89
C ALA A 36 -8.92 -2.43 -4.42
N GLN A 37 -8.14 -3.26 -5.12
CA GLN A 37 -8.17 -3.46 -6.57
C GLN A 37 -8.18 -2.14 -7.37
N GLY A 38 -7.29 -1.20 -7.04
CA GLY A 38 -7.14 0.07 -7.75
C GLY A 38 -7.67 1.31 -7.00
N ALA A 39 -8.26 1.13 -5.82
CA ALA A 39 -8.70 2.22 -4.95
C ALA A 39 -7.73 2.48 -3.77
N GLU A 40 -6.49 1.98 -3.83
CA GLU A 40 -5.53 2.03 -2.72
C GLU A 40 -5.26 3.47 -2.28
N LEU A 41 -5.06 4.39 -3.23
CA LEU A 41 -4.79 5.79 -2.92
C LEU A 41 -6.00 6.47 -2.26
N ASN A 42 -7.21 6.18 -2.73
CA ASN A 42 -8.44 6.72 -2.13
C ASN A 42 -8.61 6.24 -0.67
N VAL A 43 -8.26 4.98 -0.39
CA VAL A 43 -8.25 4.45 0.97
C VAL A 43 -7.25 5.23 1.83
N LEU A 44 -6.03 5.43 1.32
CA LEU A 44 -4.97 6.16 2.04
C LEU A 44 -5.31 7.64 2.26
N ASP A 45 -6.03 8.30 1.34
CA ASP A 45 -6.54 9.66 1.54
C ASP A 45 -7.53 9.73 2.73
N GLY A 46 -8.25 8.64 3.02
CA GLY A 46 -9.07 8.49 4.23
C GLY A 46 -8.29 8.13 5.51
N CYS A 47 -6.96 8.02 5.46
CA CYS A 47 -6.09 7.57 6.56
C CYS A 47 -5.06 8.62 7.01
N GLN A 48 -5.19 9.90 6.65
CA GLN A 48 -4.08 10.85 6.81
C GLN A 48 -3.65 11.06 8.28
N GLN A 49 -4.57 10.99 9.24
CA GLN A 49 -4.21 11.05 10.66
C GLN A 49 -3.61 9.71 11.12
N THR A 50 -4.23 8.60 10.74
CA THR A 50 -3.77 7.24 11.05
C THR A 50 -2.35 6.98 10.55
N LEU A 51 -2.01 7.48 9.36
CA LEU A 51 -0.68 7.33 8.76
C LEU A 51 0.42 7.97 9.60
N ARG A 52 0.11 8.99 10.41
CA ARG A 52 1.09 9.61 11.32
C ARG A 52 1.54 8.64 12.40
N ASP A 53 0.69 7.70 12.81
CA ASP A 53 0.96 6.67 13.82
C ASP A 53 1.15 5.27 13.20
N THR A 54 1.39 5.22 11.88
CA THR A 54 1.59 3.96 11.14
C THR A 54 3.06 3.79 10.76
N GLU A 55 3.70 2.71 11.21
CA GLU A 55 5.10 2.44 10.87
C GLU A 55 5.25 1.63 9.58
N VAL A 56 4.23 0.82 9.24
CA VAL A 56 4.26 -0.10 8.10
C VAL A 56 2.92 -0.05 7.35
N VAL A 57 2.99 0.10 6.03
CA VAL A 57 1.86 0.01 5.11
C VAL A 57 2.17 -1.04 4.06
N VAL A 58 1.24 -1.95 3.79
CA VAL A 58 1.35 -2.93 2.70
C VAL A 58 0.27 -2.63 1.69
N LEU A 59 0.63 -2.48 0.42
CA LEU A 59 -0.32 -2.16 -0.65
C LEU A 59 -0.21 -3.21 -1.75
N GLU A 60 -1.35 -3.76 -2.19
CA GLU A 60 -1.39 -4.47 -3.47
C GLU A 60 -1.30 -3.42 -4.58
N VAL A 61 -0.34 -3.55 -5.48
CA VAL A 61 -0.11 -2.58 -6.55
C VAL A 61 0.01 -3.29 -7.89
N SER A 62 -0.52 -2.64 -8.93
CA SER A 62 -0.54 -3.20 -10.28
C SER A 62 0.57 -2.61 -11.15
N MET A 63 1.23 -3.45 -11.94
CA MET A 63 2.21 -3.05 -12.95
C MET A 63 1.55 -2.50 -14.22
N PHE A 64 0.24 -2.71 -14.37
CA PHE A 64 -0.58 -2.24 -15.48
C PHE A 64 -1.86 -1.62 -14.93
N GLN A 65 -2.47 -0.72 -15.70
CA GLN A 65 -3.80 -0.19 -15.37
C GLN A 65 -4.87 -1.26 -15.67
N PHE A 66 -5.17 -2.10 -14.68
CA PHE A 66 -6.16 -3.17 -14.81
C PHE A 66 -7.61 -2.72 -14.63
N MET A 67 -7.81 -1.58 -13.98
CA MET A 67 -9.09 -0.91 -13.78
C MET A 67 -8.96 0.52 -14.32
N LYS A 68 -10.05 1.08 -14.83
CA LYS A 68 -10.04 2.45 -15.38
C LYS A 68 -9.59 3.45 -14.31
N ASP A 69 -8.66 4.33 -14.67
CA ASP A 69 -8.11 5.38 -13.80
C ASP A 69 -7.39 4.88 -12.53
N ALA A 70 -7.20 3.56 -12.38
CA ALA A 70 -6.46 3.00 -11.25
C ALA A 70 -4.96 3.32 -11.34
N PRO A 71 -4.30 3.52 -10.18
CA PRO A 71 -2.87 3.81 -10.10
C PRO A 71 -2.05 2.58 -10.50
N GLN A 72 -0.89 2.83 -11.10
CA GLN A 72 0.13 1.83 -11.33
C GLN A 72 1.19 1.90 -10.23
N PHE A 73 2.10 0.91 -10.22
CA PHE A 73 3.21 0.83 -9.27
C PHE A 73 3.94 2.17 -9.06
N HIS A 74 4.25 2.89 -10.14
CA HIS A 74 4.97 4.17 -10.03
C HIS A 74 4.16 5.28 -9.36
N ASP A 75 2.85 5.32 -9.60
CA ASP A 75 1.94 6.29 -8.98
C ASP A 75 1.89 6.06 -7.46
N VAL A 76 1.77 4.78 -7.05
CA VAL A 76 1.73 4.40 -5.65
C VAL A 76 3.06 4.70 -4.95
N VAL A 77 4.20 4.39 -5.58
CA VAL A 77 5.51 4.71 -5.00
C VAL A 77 5.69 6.22 -4.82
N LEU A 78 5.32 7.03 -5.82
CA LEU A 78 5.40 8.49 -5.72
C LEU A 78 4.48 9.02 -4.61
N TYR A 79 3.23 8.57 -4.58
CA TYR A 79 2.24 8.97 -3.58
C TYR A 79 2.71 8.68 -2.15
N MET A 80 3.30 7.49 -1.93
CA MET A 80 3.83 7.09 -0.63
C MET A 80 5.07 7.92 -0.26
N LYS A 81 5.95 8.19 -1.23
CA LYS A 81 7.13 9.03 -1.03
C LYS A 81 6.78 10.45 -0.59
N GLU A 82 5.77 11.06 -1.21
CA GLU A 82 5.26 12.38 -0.83
C GLU A 82 4.71 12.44 0.60
N ARG A 83 4.32 11.28 1.16
CA ARG A 83 3.80 11.14 2.53
C ARG A 83 4.84 10.62 3.52
N GLY A 84 6.13 10.61 3.14
CA GLY A 84 7.24 10.22 4.01
C GLY A 84 7.39 8.71 4.19
N PHE A 85 6.83 7.90 3.29
CA PHE A 85 7.02 6.46 3.25
C PHE A 85 7.90 6.05 2.07
N VAL A 86 8.67 4.98 2.24
CA VAL A 86 9.54 4.42 1.20
C VAL A 86 9.33 2.93 1.09
N ALA A 87 9.45 2.39 -0.14
CA ALA A 87 9.44 0.95 -0.35
C ALA A 87 10.55 0.29 0.46
N TYR A 88 10.20 -0.78 1.14
CA TYR A 88 11.06 -1.54 2.06
C TYR A 88 11.22 -2.98 1.59
N ASP A 89 10.14 -3.61 1.14
CA ASP A 89 10.14 -4.97 0.62
C ASP A 89 9.07 -5.15 -0.45
N ILE A 90 9.20 -6.19 -1.27
CA ILE A 90 8.20 -6.63 -2.24
C ILE A 90 7.89 -8.09 -1.93
N ILE A 91 6.67 -8.34 -1.49
CA ILE A 91 6.19 -9.68 -1.15
C ILE A 91 5.14 -10.09 -2.16
N LEU A 92 5.17 -11.37 -2.55
CA LEU A 92 4.22 -11.97 -3.49
C LEU A 92 4.23 -11.30 -4.89
N GLY A 93 3.96 -12.10 -5.92
CA GLY A 93 3.94 -11.63 -7.29
C GLY A 93 3.05 -12.50 -8.14
N TRP A 94 2.10 -11.86 -8.82
CA TRP A 94 1.10 -12.54 -9.65
C TRP A 94 1.29 -12.13 -11.10
N ASN A 95 1.56 -13.09 -11.96
CA ASN A 95 1.64 -12.85 -13.39
C ASN A 95 0.23 -12.76 -13.99
N ARG A 96 0.03 -11.82 -14.93
CA ARG A 96 -1.24 -11.72 -15.65
C ARG A 96 -1.38 -12.89 -16.65
N PRO A 97 -2.58 -13.47 -16.83
CA PRO A 97 -2.77 -14.61 -17.73
C PRO A 97 -2.51 -14.31 -19.22
N LEU A 98 -2.55 -13.04 -19.63
CA LEU A 98 -2.46 -12.63 -21.03
C LEU A 98 -1.14 -13.07 -21.69
N ASP A 99 -0.03 -12.86 -20.99
CA ASP A 99 1.34 -13.07 -21.51
C ASP A 99 2.33 -13.50 -20.42
N ASN A 100 1.83 -13.85 -19.23
CA ASN A 100 2.63 -14.20 -18.06
C ASN A 100 3.59 -13.09 -17.59
N ALA A 101 3.36 -11.82 -17.97
CA ALA A 101 4.07 -10.69 -17.41
C ALA A 101 3.66 -10.46 -15.95
N LEU A 102 4.58 -9.95 -15.11
CA LEU A 102 4.28 -9.58 -13.73
C LEU A 102 3.15 -8.54 -13.70
N GLY A 103 2.02 -8.91 -13.12
CA GLY A 103 0.80 -8.13 -13.09
C GLY A 103 0.64 -7.32 -11.82
N GLN A 104 0.72 -7.97 -10.66
CA GLN A 104 0.53 -7.35 -9.35
C GLN A 104 1.55 -7.87 -8.35
N ILE A 105 1.87 -7.05 -7.36
CA ILE A 105 2.76 -7.36 -6.23
C ILE A 105 2.18 -6.72 -4.96
N ASP A 106 2.54 -7.24 -3.79
CA ASP A 106 2.37 -6.49 -2.55
C ASP A 106 3.68 -5.76 -2.22
N VAL A 107 3.61 -4.44 -2.04
CA VAL A 107 4.76 -3.64 -1.63
C VAL A 107 4.62 -3.28 -0.17
N VAL A 108 5.65 -3.56 0.61
CA VAL A 108 5.79 -3.10 1.99
C VAL A 108 6.46 -1.73 1.96
N PHE A 109 5.79 -0.74 2.53
CA PHE A 109 6.29 0.61 2.76
C PHE A 109 6.52 0.84 4.24
N VAL A 110 7.61 1.54 4.57
CA VAL A 110 7.92 1.97 5.94
C VAL A 110 8.16 3.46 5.97
N LYS A 111 8.04 4.10 7.14
CA LYS A 111 8.43 5.50 7.30
C LYS A 111 9.90 5.68 6.91
N GLU A 112 10.17 6.69 6.10
CA GLU A 112 11.52 7.01 5.64
C GLU A 112 12.45 7.38 6.80
N SER A 113 11.93 8.10 7.79
CA SER A 113 12.62 8.43 9.04
C SER A 113 12.28 7.48 10.18
N GLY A 114 11.75 6.29 9.86
CA GLY A 114 11.28 5.29 10.82
C GLY A 114 12.38 4.34 11.27
N LYS A 115 12.03 3.47 12.23
CA LYS A 115 12.99 2.55 12.88
C LYS A 115 13.62 1.56 11.90
N PHE A 116 12.90 1.20 10.83
CA PHE A 116 13.37 0.27 9.80
C PHE A 116 14.37 0.91 8.81
N ARG A 117 14.62 2.22 8.93
CA ARG A 117 15.52 2.99 8.07
C ARG A 117 16.66 3.65 8.85
N GLU A 118 16.81 3.35 10.14
CA GLU A 118 17.89 3.89 10.98
C GLU A 118 19.29 3.51 10.49
N ASN A 119 19.41 2.36 9.84
CA ASN A 119 20.69 1.84 9.34
C ASN A 119 20.58 1.44 7.87
N HIS A 120 21.43 2.03 7.03
CA HIS A 120 21.51 1.75 5.59
C HIS A 120 22.79 0.99 5.18
N SER A 121 23.56 0.47 6.15
CA SER A 121 24.77 -0.29 5.86
C SER A 121 24.45 -1.65 5.22
N TYR A 122 25.27 -2.04 4.24
CA TYR A 122 25.27 -3.40 3.72
C TYR A 122 26.13 -4.26 4.63
N ALA A 123 25.53 -4.86 5.65
CA ALA A 123 26.22 -5.60 6.70
C ALA A 123 25.57 -6.97 6.96
N THR A 124 26.38 -7.94 7.36
CA THR A 124 25.93 -9.20 7.94
C THR A 124 25.81 -9.03 9.46
N MET A 125 24.96 -9.80 10.14
CA MET A 125 24.96 -9.81 11.60
C MET A 125 26.35 -10.19 12.10
N ASN A 126 26.99 -9.30 12.87
CA ASN A 126 28.08 -9.73 13.74
C ASN A 126 27.45 -10.56 14.85
N LEU A 127 27.42 -11.88 14.68
CA LEU A 127 27.19 -12.82 15.78
C LEU A 127 28.44 -12.80 16.67
N SER A 128 28.61 -11.74 17.45
CA SER A 128 29.51 -11.79 18.60
C SER A 128 28.82 -12.62 19.67
N HIS A 129 29.25 -13.87 19.81
CA HIS A 129 29.03 -14.70 21.00
C HIS A 129 29.62 -14.04 22.25
#